data_AF-F5VVW7-F1
#
_entry.id   AF-F5VVW7-F1
#
_cell.length_a   1.000
_cell.length_b   1.000
_cell.length_c   1.000
_cell.angle_alpha   90.00
_cell.angle_beta   90.00
_cell.angle_gamma   90.00
#
_symmetry.space_group_name_H-M   'P 1'
#
loop_
_entity.id
_entity.type
_entity.pdbx_description
1 polymer ?
#
loop_
_entity_poly.entity_id
_entity_poly.type
_entity_poly.pdbx_seq_one_letter_code
_entity_poly.pdbx_strand_id
1 'polypeptide(L)' 'MSLAELLEELEAAKDPEKADPMEAYMRHQFSFLGIAAPERNALYRKYFPSAKKQRLSIGIL' A
#
# COMPACT_ATOMS: atom_id res chain seq x y z
N MET A 1 -9.35 0.96 -15.70
CA MET A 1 -8.72 0.06 -14.72
C MET A 1 -9.72 -0.21 -13.61
N SER A 2 -9.81 -1.47 -13.17
CA SER A 2 -10.71 -1.94 -12.13
C SER A 2 -9.98 -2.13 -10.79
N LEU A 3 -10.75 -2.25 -9.69
CA LEU A 3 -10.18 -2.58 -8.38
C LEU A 3 -9.50 -3.97 -8.39
N ALA A 4 -10.06 -4.94 -9.12
CA ALA A 4 -9.52 -6.29 -9.19
C ALA A 4 -8.11 -6.31 -9.80
N GLU A 5 -7.90 -5.60 -10.91
CA GLU A 5 -6.59 -5.46 -11.56
C GLU A 5 -5.54 -4.85 -10.61
N LEU A 6 -5.93 -3.85 -9.78
CA LEU A 6 -5.03 -3.27 -8.78
C LEU A 6 -4.62 -4.29 -7.72
N LEU A 7 -5.57 -5.11 -7.25
CA LEU A 7 -5.29 -6.14 -6.25
C LEU A 7 -4.37 -7.23 -6.82
N GLU A 8 -4.58 -7.64 -8.08
CA GLU A 8 -3.68 -8.58 -8.77
C GLU A 8 -2.25 -8.01 -8.92
N GLU A 9 -2.11 -6.75 -9.32
CA GLU A 9 -0.79 -6.09 -9.40
C GLU A 9 -0.09 -5.98 -8.04
N LEU A 10 -0.84 -5.69 -6.98
CA LEU A 10 -0.30 -5.62 -5.61
C LEU A 10 0.11 -7.00 -5.11
N GLU A 11 -0.71 -8.02 -5.30
CA GLU A 11 -0.37 -9.38 -4.86
C GLU A 11 0.86 -9.92 -5.59
N ALA A 12 0.97 -9.65 -6.90
CA ALA A 12 2.13 -10.04 -7.70
C ALA A 12 3.44 -9.33 -7.28
N ALA A 13 3.33 -8.15 -6.66
CA ALA A 13 4.46 -7.37 -6.17
C ALA A 13 4.87 -7.71 -4.73
N LYS A 14 4.26 -8.75 -4.12
CA LYS A 14 4.52 -9.15 -2.74
C LYS A 14 6.00 -9.52 -2.51
N ASP A 15 6.54 -9.05 -1.38
CA ASP A 15 7.89 -9.31 -0.91
C ASP A 15 7.84 -9.85 0.53
N PRO A 16 7.85 -11.18 0.73
CA PRO A 16 7.73 -11.78 2.06
C PRO A 16 8.84 -11.36 3.03
N GLU A 17 10.06 -11.15 2.55
CA GLU A 17 11.20 -10.75 3.41
C GLU A 17 10.99 -9.35 4.00
N LYS A 18 10.35 -8.45 3.24
CA LYS A 18 9.95 -7.12 3.73
C LYS A 18 8.65 -7.13 4.51
N ALA A 19 7.81 -8.16 4.38
CA ALA A 19 6.53 -8.23 5.06
C ALA A 19 6.72 -8.42 6.57
N ASP A 20 7.55 -9.37 6.98
CA ASP A 20 7.82 -9.71 8.38
C ASP A 20 8.14 -8.49 9.29
N PRO A 21 9.10 -7.60 8.94
CA PRO A 21 9.37 -6.43 9.76
C PRO A 21 8.22 -5.40 9.77
N MET A 22 7.40 -5.33 8.71
CA MET A 22 6.23 -4.44 8.66
C MET A 22 5.09 -4.97 9.56
N GLU A 23 4.88 -6.28 9.56
CA GLU A 23 3.92 -6.92 10.48
C GLU A 23 4.37 -6.73 11.92
N ALA A 24 5.65 -6.97 12.22
CA ALA A 24 6.22 -6.77 13.55
C ALA A 24 6.04 -5.33 14.05
N TYR A 25 6.26 -4.33 13.17
CA TYR A 25 6.00 -2.92 13.47
C TYR A 25 4.55 -2.66 13.88
N MET A 26 3.60 -3.33 13.21
CA MET A 26 2.17 -3.27 13.54
C MET A 26 1.74 -4.25 14.64
N ARG A 27 2.69 -4.85 15.37
CA ARG A 27 2.46 -5.86 16.42
C ARG A 27 1.67 -7.07 15.91
N HIS A 28 1.91 -7.46 14.66
CA HIS A 28 1.25 -8.57 13.97
C HIS A 28 -0.28 -8.49 13.93
N GLN A 29 -0.85 -7.27 14.04
CA GLN A 29 -2.31 -7.07 13.94
C GLN A 29 -2.84 -7.13 12.51
N PHE A 30 -1.95 -7.02 11.52
CA PHE A 30 -2.30 -7.04 10.10
C PHE A 30 -1.25 -7.84 9.34
N SER A 31 -1.69 -8.58 8.32
CA SER A 31 -0.80 -9.17 7.33
C SER A 31 -0.33 -8.12 6.34
N PHE A 32 0.94 -8.19 5.91
CA PHE A 32 1.51 -7.25 4.95
C PHE A 32 1.98 -7.95 3.68
N LEU A 33 1.94 -7.21 2.56
CA LEU A 33 2.51 -7.64 1.29
C LEU A 33 4.01 -7.30 1.17
N GLY A 34 4.59 -6.57 2.13
CA GLY A 34 6.00 -6.16 2.08
C GLY A 34 6.35 -5.07 1.05
N ILE A 35 5.35 -4.37 0.50
CA ILE A 35 5.56 -3.35 -0.53
C ILE A 35 5.81 -1.99 0.13
N ALA A 36 7.00 -1.42 -0.12
CA ALA A 36 7.37 -0.13 0.46
C ALA A 36 6.53 1.01 -0.13
N ALA A 37 6.43 2.13 0.60
CA ALA A 37 5.60 3.26 0.18
C ALA A 37 5.93 3.80 -1.23
N PRO A 38 7.19 3.96 -1.66
CA PRO A 38 7.49 4.41 -3.03
C PRO A 38 6.97 3.46 -4.11
N GLU A 39 7.19 2.14 -3.94
CA GLU A 39 6.78 1.09 -4.88
C GLU A 39 5.25 1.02 -4.96
N ARG A 40 4.58 0.94 -3.79
CA ARG A 40 3.11 0.96 -3.70
C ARG A 40 2.51 2.21 -4.35
N ASN A 41 3.12 3.38 -4.12
CA ASN A 41 2.65 4.64 -4.70
C ASN A 41 2.76 4.66 -6.22
N ALA A 42 3.77 4.01 -6.80
CA ALA A 42 3.90 3.88 -8.25
C ALA A 42 2.80 2.98 -8.84
N LEU A 43 2.46 1.88 -8.15
CA LEU A 43 1.41 0.95 -8.58
C LEU A 43 0.03 1.62 -8.60
N TYR A 44 -0.46 2.13 -7.45
CA TYR A 44 -1.85 2.61 -7.39
C TYR A 44 -2.08 3.89 -8.21
N ARG A 45 -1.06 4.71 -8.48
CA ARG A 45 -1.24 5.96 -9.25
C ARG A 45 -1.79 5.71 -10.66
N LYS A 46 -1.50 4.56 -11.27
CA LYS A 46 -2.05 4.16 -12.57
C LYS A 46 -3.58 4.05 -12.53
N TYR A 47 -4.11 3.61 -11.40
CA TYR A 47 -5.53 3.33 -11.17
C TYR A 47 -6.35 4.56 -10.77
N PHE A 48 -5.68 5.61 -10.28
CA PHE A 48 -6.34 6.83 -9.78
C PHE A 48 -5.76 8.11 -10.43
N PRO A 49 -5.81 8.25 -11.77
CA PRO A 49 -5.14 9.35 -12.49
C PRO A 49 -5.70 10.73 -12.15
N SER A 50 -6.98 10.82 -11.75
CA SER A 50 -7.66 12.08 -11.43
C SER A 50 -7.80 12.32 -9.92
N ALA A 51 -7.29 11.42 -9.08
CA ALA A 51 -7.41 11.57 -7.64
C ALA A 51 -6.49 12.70 -7.14
N LYS A 52 -7.10 13.75 -6.59
CA LYS A 52 -6.35 14.81 -5.90
C LYS A 52 -5.85 14.26 -4.58
N LYS A 53 -4.57 14.48 -4.28
CA LYS A 53 -3.99 14.18 -2.96
C LYS A 53 -4.70 15.05 -1.92
N GLN A 54 -5.66 14.47 -1.19
CA GLN A 54 -6.25 15.16 -0.06
C GLN A 54 -5.20 15.24 1.05
N ARG A 55 -4.91 16.46 1.50
CA ARG A 55 -4.18 16.64 2.76
C ARG A 55 -5.15 16.29 3.87
N LEU A 56 -5.03 15.09 4.42
CA LEU A 56 -5.72 14.76 5.66
C LEU A 56 -5.06 15.60 6.77
N SER A 57 -5.72 16.68 7.18
CA SER A 57 -5.35 17.43 8.39
C SER A 57 -5.80 16.61 9.58
N ILE A 58 -5.00 15.60 9.94
CA ILE A 58 -5.17 14.92 11.22
C ILE A 58 -4.60 15.87 12.26
N GLY A 59 -5.47 16.66 12.88
CA GLY A 59 -5.13 17.40 14.09
C GLY A 59 -4.78 16.38 15.15
N ILE A 60 -3.49 16.29 15.48
CA ILE A 60 -3.01 15.51 16.61
C ILE A 60 -3.52 16.26 17.86
N LEU A 61 -4.52 15.68 18.53
CA LEU A 61 -4.82 15.90 19.94
C LEU A 61 -3.69 15.32 20.79
#